data_AF-A0A846MXI0-F1
#
_entry.id   AF-A0A846MXI0-F1
#
_cell.length_a   1.000
_cell.length_b   1.000
_cell.length_c   1.000
_cell.angle_alpha   90.00
_cell.angle_beta   90.00
_cell.angle_gamma   90.00
#
_symmetry.space_group_name_H-M   'P 1'
#
loop_
_entity.id
_entity.type
_entity.pdbx_description
1 polymer ?
#
loop_
_entity_poly.entity_id
_entity_poly.type
_entity_poly.pdbx_seq_one_letter_code
_entity_poly.pdbx_strand_id
1 'polypeptide(L)'
;MRALTLVACGLILAGCGSSNDNSKYIQDVDSGTTAIASESGQRTLGVNSYLWHATLDTLSFLPLQSEDPFGGVIISDWYSAPGTPNDRVKVTVYILDRRLRADGLKIAVFRQTKSAEGWVDAAANPETATKLTDAILTRARELRLAARPGG
;
A
#
# COMPACT_ATOMS: atom_id res chain seq x y z
N MET A 1 -29.33 -55.62 62.91
CA MET A 1 -28.91 -54.23 63.18
C MET A 1 -28.94 -53.48 61.85
N ARG A 2 -29.52 -52.27 61.80
CA ARG A 2 -29.66 -51.48 60.57
C ARG A 2 -28.50 -50.48 60.46
N ALA A 3 -27.82 -50.44 59.33
CA ALA A 3 -26.89 -49.36 58.98
C ALA A 3 -27.22 -48.89 57.56
N LEU A 4 -27.84 -47.71 57.48
CA LEU A 4 -28.21 -47.03 56.25
C LEU A 4 -27.16 -45.93 56.02
N THR A 5 -26.33 -46.05 54.99
CA THR A 5 -25.35 -45.01 54.62
C THR A 5 -25.71 -44.38 53.29
N LEU A 6 -26.61 -43.40 53.35
CA LEU A 6 -26.68 -42.32 52.39
C LEU A 6 -25.40 -41.48 52.50
N VAL A 7 -24.68 -41.27 51.40
CA VAL A 7 -23.68 -40.20 51.28
C VAL A 7 -24.00 -39.39 50.02
N ALA A 8 -23.91 -38.07 50.16
CA ALA A 8 -24.63 -37.12 49.32
C ALA A 8 -24.03 -36.92 47.90
N CYS A 9 -24.91 -36.53 46.99
CA CYS A 9 -24.56 -36.06 45.65
C CYS A 9 -23.86 -34.70 45.74
N GLY A 10 -22.56 -34.66 45.45
CA GLY A 10 -21.76 -33.43 45.39
C GLY A 10 -21.78 -32.80 44.01
N LEU A 11 -22.84 -32.07 43.65
CA LEU A 11 -22.85 -31.21 42.47
C LEU A 11 -22.17 -29.87 42.78
N ILE A 12 -20.90 -29.74 42.41
CA ILE A 12 -20.19 -28.45 42.40
C ILE A 12 -19.84 -28.11 40.94
N LEU A 13 -20.79 -27.50 40.23
CA LEU A 13 -20.49 -26.80 38.97
C LEU A 13 -19.79 -25.48 39.31
N ALA A 14 -18.46 -25.54 39.46
CA ALA A 14 -17.62 -24.36 39.49
C ALA A 14 -17.39 -23.85 38.05
N GLY A 15 -18.33 -23.05 37.54
CA GLY A 15 -18.12 -22.27 36.33
C GLY A 15 -17.71 -20.84 36.67
N CYS A 16 -16.54 -20.38 36.22
CA CYS A 16 -16.33 -18.96 35.88
C CYS A 16 -14.98 -18.72 35.17
N GLY A 17 -15.04 -18.19 33.94
CA GLY A 17 -13.95 -17.45 33.29
C GLY A 17 -12.70 -18.25 32.85
N SER A 18 -11.90 -17.74 31.92
CA SER A 18 -12.15 -16.67 30.95
C SER A 18 -11.23 -16.89 29.75
N SER A 19 -11.66 -16.45 28.57
CA SER A 19 -11.08 -16.69 27.25
C SER A 19 -9.55 -16.82 27.18
N ASN A 20 -9.08 -17.90 26.55
CA ASN A 20 -7.73 -18.01 25.99
C ASN A 20 -7.61 -17.13 24.73
N ASP A 21 -7.63 -15.80 24.92
CA ASP A 21 -7.39 -14.84 23.86
C ASP A 21 -5.88 -14.63 23.65
N ASN A 22 -5.22 -15.64 23.10
CA ASN A 22 -3.95 -15.45 22.36
C ASN A 22 -4.24 -14.84 20.96
N SER A 23 -5.19 -13.91 20.92
CA SER A 23 -5.63 -13.16 19.76
C SER A 23 -4.79 -11.90 19.66
N LYS A 24 -3.49 -12.08 19.34
CA LYS A 24 -2.65 -11.01 18.76
C LYS A 24 -3.10 -10.70 17.31
N TYR A 25 -4.40 -10.51 17.14
CA TYR A 25 -4.99 -9.95 15.94
C TYR A 25 -4.49 -8.51 15.85
N ILE A 26 -3.72 -8.28 14.79
CA ILE A 26 -3.19 -6.98 14.45
C ILE A 26 -4.39 -6.07 14.11
N GLN A 27 -4.84 -5.27 15.09
CA GLN A 27 -5.78 -4.15 14.85
C GLN A 27 -5.05 -2.95 14.21
N ASP A 28 -4.31 -3.19 13.13
CA ASP A 28 -3.78 -2.12 12.27
C ASP A 28 -4.84 -1.67 11.25
N VAL A 29 -6.05 -1.34 11.75
CA VAL A 29 -7.16 -0.82 10.93
C VAL A 29 -6.87 0.56 10.29
N ASP A 30 -5.78 1.24 10.71
CA ASP A 30 -5.26 2.45 10.06
C ASP A 30 -4.24 2.17 8.93
N SER A 31 -3.62 0.98 8.88
CA SER A 31 -2.37 0.80 8.11
C SER A 31 -2.55 0.68 6.60
N GLY A 32 -3.76 0.56 6.06
CA GLY A 32 -4.02 0.48 4.61
C GLY A 32 -3.10 -0.51 3.89
N THR A 33 -2.86 -1.68 4.49
CA THR A 33 -1.84 -2.63 4.04
C THR A 33 -2.50 -3.97 3.80
N THR A 34 -2.43 -4.48 2.56
CA THR A 34 -2.92 -5.82 2.19
C THR A 34 -1.94 -6.89 2.67
N ALA A 35 -1.86 -7.07 3.99
CA ALA A 35 -1.07 -8.12 4.60
C ALA A 35 -1.79 -9.47 4.47
N ILE A 36 -1.49 -10.23 3.42
CA ILE A 36 -1.76 -11.67 3.42
C ILE A 36 -0.78 -12.34 4.41
N ALA A 37 -1.32 -12.84 5.51
CA ALA A 37 -0.57 -13.55 6.53
C ALA A 37 -0.51 -15.04 6.15
N SER A 38 0.65 -15.49 5.65
CA SER A 38 0.93 -16.92 5.51
C SER A 38 1.17 -17.54 6.89
N GLU A 39 0.65 -18.75 7.14
CA GLU A 39 0.75 -19.46 8.43
C GLU A 39 2.20 -19.70 8.91
N SER A 40 3.19 -19.58 8.01
CA SER A 40 4.63 -19.67 8.32
C SER A 40 5.21 -18.44 9.04
N GLY A 41 4.42 -17.40 9.33
CA GLY A 41 4.89 -16.16 9.95
C GLY A 41 5.69 -15.25 8.99
N GLN A 42 5.91 -15.68 7.75
CA GLN A 42 6.42 -14.84 6.67
C GLN A 42 5.32 -13.87 6.24
N ARG A 43 5.41 -12.62 6.72
CA ARG A 43 4.60 -11.52 6.19
C ARG A 43 5.01 -11.26 4.74
N THR A 44 4.16 -11.64 3.79
CA THR A 44 4.26 -11.13 2.42
C THR A 44 4.25 -9.60 2.49
N LEU A 45 5.21 -8.98 1.81
CA LEU A 45 5.39 -7.52 1.77
C LEU A 45 4.32 -6.88 0.88
N GLY A 46 3.06 -6.94 1.31
CA GLY A 46 1.96 -6.28 0.60
C GLY A 46 2.15 -4.76 0.56
N VAL A 47 1.90 -4.17 -0.60
CA VAL A 47 1.98 -2.73 -0.85
C VAL A 47 0.94 -1.99 0.00
N ASN A 48 1.21 -0.73 0.36
CA ASN A 48 0.19 0.12 1.01
C ASN A 48 -0.84 0.57 -0.03
N SER A 49 -2.12 0.25 0.18
CA SER A 49 -3.22 0.57 -0.72
C SER A 49 -3.41 2.08 -0.90
N TYR A 50 -3.19 2.90 0.13
CA TYR A 50 -3.25 4.36 -0.02
C TYR A 50 -2.12 4.89 -0.90
N LEU A 51 -0.88 4.37 -0.79
CA LEU A 51 0.20 4.73 -1.71
C LEU A 51 -0.08 4.26 -3.14
N TRP A 52 -0.62 3.05 -3.29
CA TRP A 52 -1.00 2.49 -4.58
C TRP A 52 -2.06 3.35 -5.27
N HIS A 53 -3.22 3.54 -4.64
CA HIS A 53 -4.31 4.36 -5.18
C HIS A 53 -3.89 5.82 -5.38
N ALA A 54 -3.13 6.43 -4.46
CA ALA A 54 -2.62 7.78 -4.65
C ALA A 54 -1.66 7.91 -5.83
N THR A 55 -0.87 6.87 -6.12
CA THR A 55 0.01 6.85 -7.30
C THR A 55 -0.80 6.78 -8.58
N LEU A 56 -1.80 5.90 -8.65
CA LEU A 56 -2.70 5.81 -9.81
C LEU A 56 -3.50 7.10 -10.02
N ASP A 57 -4.07 7.68 -8.97
CA ASP A 57 -4.74 8.99 -9.02
C ASP A 57 -3.80 10.08 -9.56
N THR A 58 -2.57 10.16 -9.02
CA THR A 58 -1.60 11.19 -9.40
C THR A 58 -1.09 11.01 -10.83
N LEU A 59 -0.89 9.77 -11.28
CA LEU A 59 -0.40 9.46 -12.63
C LEU A 59 -1.52 9.30 -13.68
N SER A 60 -2.79 9.48 -13.31
CA SER A 60 -3.95 9.30 -14.20
C SER A 60 -3.96 10.16 -15.47
N PHE A 61 -3.13 11.20 -15.54
CA PHE A 61 -2.92 12.02 -16.74
C PHE A 61 -1.92 11.40 -17.74
N LEU A 62 -1.20 10.35 -17.35
CA LEU A 62 -0.30 9.57 -18.20
C LEU A 62 -0.96 8.25 -18.63
N PRO A 63 -0.67 7.75 -19.84
CA PRO A 63 -1.00 6.38 -20.22
C PRO A 63 -0.22 5.39 -19.34
N LEU A 64 -0.91 4.42 -18.75
CA LEU A 64 -0.30 3.36 -17.95
C LEU A 64 0.04 2.15 -18.84
N GLN A 65 1.26 1.62 -18.69
CA GLN A 65 1.82 0.55 -19.52
C GLN A 65 1.84 -0.79 -18.78
N SER A 66 2.14 -0.78 -17.48
CA SER A 66 2.16 -1.96 -16.63
C SER A 66 2.02 -1.58 -15.15
N GLU A 67 1.27 -2.38 -14.41
CA GLU A 67 0.98 -2.20 -12.98
C GLU A 67 1.09 -3.54 -12.26
N ASP A 68 2.01 -3.65 -11.29
CA ASP A 68 2.14 -4.80 -10.40
C ASP A 68 1.78 -4.40 -8.96
N PRO A 69 0.56 -4.71 -8.49
CA PRO A 69 0.09 -4.38 -7.14
C PRO A 69 0.73 -5.24 -6.03
N PHE A 70 1.43 -6.32 -6.38
CA PHE A 70 2.15 -7.17 -5.43
C PHE A 70 3.61 -6.73 -5.29
N GLY A 71 4.28 -6.46 -6.41
CA GLY A 71 5.65 -5.93 -6.45
C GLY A 71 5.77 -4.43 -6.17
N GLY A 72 4.66 -3.69 -6.19
CA GLY A 72 4.63 -2.25 -5.93
C GLY A 72 5.25 -1.43 -7.06
N VAL A 73 5.09 -1.87 -8.31
CA VAL A 73 5.70 -1.22 -9.49
C VAL A 73 4.60 -0.68 -10.41
N ILE A 74 4.68 0.60 -10.75
CA ILE A 74 3.79 1.27 -11.71
C ILE A 74 4.64 1.88 -12.81
N ILE A 75 4.36 1.51 -14.06
CA ILE A 75 5.09 1.95 -15.26
C ILE A 75 4.10 2.64 -16.19
N SER A 76 4.36 3.91 -16.49
CA SER A 76 3.65 4.62 -17.58
C SER A 76 4.29 4.34 -18.94
N ASP A 77 3.53 4.54 -20.01
CA ASP A 77 4.08 4.61 -21.37
C ASP A 77 4.66 5.99 -21.65
N TRP A 78 5.29 6.16 -22.80
CA TRP A 78 5.79 7.45 -23.28
C TRP A 78 4.65 8.42 -23.61
N TYR A 79 4.60 9.54 -22.90
CA TYR A 79 3.63 10.60 -23.10
C TYR A 79 4.28 11.89 -23.62
N SER A 80 3.71 12.48 -24.66
CA SER A 80 4.03 13.83 -25.13
C SER A 80 2.89 14.78 -24.82
N ALA A 81 3.17 15.83 -24.04
CA ALA A 81 2.17 16.87 -23.77
C ALA A 81 1.85 17.66 -25.06
N PRO A 82 0.58 18.06 -25.31
CA PRO A 82 0.19 18.77 -26.53
C PRO A 82 0.96 20.08 -26.79
N GLY A 83 1.43 20.76 -25.73
CA GLY A 83 2.25 21.97 -25.85
C GLY A 83 3.73 21.71 -26.16
N THR A 84 4.21 20.47 -26.03
CA THR A 84 5.61 20.08 -26.27
C THR A 84 5.69 18.75 -27.03
N PRO A 85 5.17 18.65 -28.28
CA PRO A 85 5.07 17.38 -29.01
C PRO A 85 6.43 16.77 -29.42
N ASN A 86 7.51 17.55 -29.34
CA ASN A 86 8.88 17.08 -29.57
C ASN A 86 9.54 16.51 -28.30
N ASP A 87 8.91 16.62 -27.14
CA ASP A 87 9.37 15.99 -25.90
C ASP A 87 8.40 14.88 -25.49
N ARG A 88 8.95 13.78 -25.00
CA ARG A 88 8.19 12.70 -24.37
C ARG A 88 8.77 12.35 -23.02
N VAL A 89 7.90 12.05 -22.07
CA VAL A 89 8.25 11.64 -20.72
C VAL A 89 7.70 10.26 -20.42
N LYS A 90 8.42 9.50 -19.61
CA LYS A 90 7.99 8.24 -19.04
C LYS A 90 8.32 8.25 -17.55
N VAL A 91 7.38 7.84 -16.72
CA VAL A 91 7.53 7.74 -15.27
C VAL A 91 7.43 6.28 -14.84
N THR A 92 8.33 5.87 -13.95
CA THR A 92 8.25 4.59 -13.24
C THR A 92 8.28 4.86 -11.75
N VAL A 93 7.31 4.32 -11.01
CA VAL A 93 7.21 4.44 -9.55
C VAL A 93 7.40 3.06 -8.93
N TYR A 94 8.22 3.01 -7.90
CA TYR A 94 8.42 1.85 -7.03
C TYR A 94 7.99 2.22 -5.61
N ILE A 95 7.11 1.41 -5.03
CA ILE A 95 6.62 1.53 -3.65
C ILE A 95 7.38 0.52 -2.79
N LEU A 96 8.29 1.03 -1.96
CA LEU A 96 9.33 0.26 -1.25
C LEU A 96 9.03 0.06 0.25
N ASP A 97 8.26 0.96 0.87
CA ASP A 97 7.74 0.82 2.24
C ASP A 97 6.21 0.94 2.20
N ARG A 98 5.58 0.43 3.27
CA ARG A 98 4.14 0.47 3.53
C ARG A 98 3.75 1.70 4.36
N ARG A 99 4.72 2.51 4.79
CA ARG A 99 4.52 3.78 5.52
C ARG A 99 4.37 4.95 4.55
N LEU A 100 3.57 5.95 4.92
CA LEU A 100 3.37 7.19 4.14
C LEU A 100 4.56 8.17 4.29
N ARG A 101 5.73 7.78 3.76
CA ARG A 101 7.03 8.44 3.87
C ARG A 101 7.76 8.53 2.52
N ALA A 102 8.58 9.55 2.32
CA ALA A 102 9.24 9.81 1.04
C ALA A 102 10.32 8.78 0.68
N ASP A 103 11.05 8.26 1.66
CA ASP A 103 12.00 7.16 1.50
C ASP A 103 11.34 5.82 1.13
N GLY A 104 10.01 5.72 1.30
CA GLY A 104 9.21 4.58 0.86
C GLY A 104 8.79 4.63 -0.61
N LEU A 105 9.10 5.71 -1.34
CA LEU A 105 8.79 5.88 -2.77
C LEU A 105 10.06 6.17 -3.56
N LYS A 106 10.26 5.46 -4.67
CA LYS A 106 11.30 5.78 -5.65
C LYS A 106 10.66 6.06 -7.00
N ILE A 107 10.85 7.27 -7.50
CA ILE A 107 10.30 7.72 -8.77
C ILE A 107 11.46 7.95 -9.76
N ALA A 108 11.42 7.24 -10.88
CA ALA A 108 12.33 7.45 -12.01
C ALA A 108 11.58 8.17 -13.13
N VAL A 109 12.05 9.35 -13.51
CA VAL A 109 11.50 10.13 -14.63
C VAL A 109 12.50 10.09 -15.77
N PHE A 110 12.08 9.56 -16.90
CA PHE A 110 12.84 9.52 -18.15
C PHE A 110 12.26 10.56 -19.09
N ARG A 111 13.12 11.33 -19.77
CA ARG A 111 12.73 12.29 -20.82
C ARG A 111 13.51 11.98 -22.09
N GLN A 112 12.82 12.00 -23.21
CA GLN A 112 13.40 11.95 -24.54
C GLN A 112 12.92 13.13 -25.36
N THR A 113 13.79 13.65 -26.22
CA THR A 113 13.48 14.73 -27.15
C THR A 113 13.64 14.25 -28.59
N LYS A 114 12.89 14.85 -29.51
CA LYS A 114 12.80 14.45 -30.91
C LYS A 114 13.84 15.20 -31.75
N SER A 115 14.89 14.49 -32.13
CA SER A 115 15.90 14.91 -33.09
C SER A 115 15.50 14.53 -34.53
N ALA A 116 16.25 15.00 -35.52
CA ALA A 116 16.11 14.58 -36.92
C ALA A 116 16.33 13.06 -37.12
N GLU A 117 17.14 12.44 -36.25
CA GLU A 117 17.50 11.01 -36.29
C GLU A 117 16.55 10.13 -35.46
N GLY A 118 15.59 10.71 -34.74
CA GLY A 118 14.66 9.99 -33.87
C GLY A 118 14.62 10.52 -32.44
N TRP A 119 14.25 9.66 -31.49
CA TRP A 119 14.14 10.02 -30.07
C TRP A 119 15.48 9.83 -29.37
N VAL A 120 15.96 10.89 -28.70
CA VAL A 120 17.25 10.91 -28.00
C VAL A 120 17.00 11.19 -26.52
N ASP A 121 17.70 10.47 -25.63
CA ASP A 121 17.63 10.69 -24.19
C ASP A 121 18.07 12.10 -23.81
N ALA A 122 17.31 12.73 -22.92
CA ALA A 122 17.54 14.08 -22.44
C ALA A 122 17.36 14.15 -20.93
N ALA A 123 18.11 15.04 -20.27
CA ALA A 123 17.98 15.22 -18.82
C ALA A 123 16.54 15.61 -18.44
N ALA A 124 15.92 14.80 -17.58
CA ALA A 124 14.67 15.16 -16.92
C ALA A 124 14.95 16.18 -15.81
N ASN A 125 13.97 17.04 -15.50
CA ASN A 125 14.09 17.96 -14.37
C ASN A 125 14.07 17.13 -13.06
N PRO A 126 15.11 17.19 -12.21
CA PRO A 126 15.14 16.43 -10.95
C PRO A 126 14.00 16.82 -10.00
N GLU A 127 13.51 18.06 -10.04
CA GLU A 127 12.37 18.49 -9.23
C GLU A 127 11.08 17.74 -9.57
N THR A 128 10.92 17.24 -10.80
CA THR A 128 9.69 16.54 -11.21
C THR A 128 9.49 15.26 -10.40
N ALA A 129 10.56 14.52 -10.10
CA ALA A 129 10.48 13.34 -9.25
C ALA A 129 10.05 13.70 -7.82
N THR A 130 10.65 14.75 -7.23
CA THR A 130 10.28 15.24 -5.88
C THR A 130 8.82 15.70 -5.83
N LYS A 131 8.38 16.51 -6.79
CA LYS A 131 7.00 17.02 -6.88
C LYS A 131 5.98 15.89 -7.02
N LEU A 132 6.28 14.85 -7.78
CA LEU A 132 5.44 13.65 -7.87
C LEU A 132 5.39 12.89 -6.54
N THR A 133 6.53 12.71 -5.85
CA THR A 133 6.58 12.08 -4.52
C THR A 133 5.71 12.82 -3.51
N ASP A 134 5.83 14.16 -3.45
CA ASP A 134 5.07 14.99 -2.52
C ASP A 134 3.56 14.97 -2.84
N ALA A 135 3.19 14.99 -4.11
CA ALA A 135 1.79 14.86 -4.55
C ALA A 135 1.19 13.51 -4.15
N ILE A 136 1.89 12.40 -4.43
CA ILE A 136 1.45 11.04 -4.06
C ILE A 136 1.31 10.91 -2.54
N LEU A 137 2.27 11.40 -1.75
CA LEU A 137 2.19 11.35 -0.29
C LEU A 137 1.07 12.20 0.27
N THR A 138 0.77 13.34 -0.35
CA THR A 138 -0.35 14.20 0.05
C THR A 138 -1.67 13.48 -0.24
N ARG A 139 -1.84 12.97 -1.46
CA ARG A 139 -3.03 12.22 -1.87
C ARG A 139 -3.24 10.95 -1.05
N ALA A 140 -2.18 10.23 -0.69
CA ALA A 140 -2.28 9.04 0.17
C ALA A 140 -2.75 9.38 1.60
N ARG A 141 -2.38 10.55 2.13
CA ARG A 141 -2.88 11.03 3.43
C ARG A 141 -4.35 11.42 3.34
N GLU A 142 -4.79 12.07 2.26
CA GLU A 142 -6.22 12.35 2.01
C GLU A 142 -7.05 11.06 1.98
N LEU A 143 -6.62 10.06 1.20
CA LEU A 143 -7.29 8.76 1.10
C LEU A 143 -7.40 8.05 2.45
N ARG A 144 -6.34 8.08 3.28
CA ARG A 144 -6.37 7.52 4.64
C ARG A 144 -7.33 8.27 5.57
N LEU A 145 -7.44 9.60 5.45
CA LEU A 145 -8.39 10.38 6.25
C LEU A 145 -9.84 10.09 5.81
N ALA A 146 -10.09 10.00 4.50
CA ALA A 146 -11.40 9.67 3.94
C ALA A 146 -11.87 8.24 4.26
N ALA A 147 -10.94 7.30 4.45
CA ALA A 147 -11.26 5.92 4.83
C ALA A 147 -11.67 5.75 6.30
N ARG A 148 -11.59 6.80 7.13
CA ARG A 148 -11.99 6.72 8.55
C ARG A 148 -13.53 6.80 8.68
N PRO A 149 -14.19 5.82 9.34
CA PRO A 149 -15.63 5.92 9.58
C PRO A 149 -15.97 7.10 10.49
N GLY A 150 -16.93 7.95 10.09
CA GLY A 150 -17.47 9.05 10.90
C GLY A 150 -17.01 10.46 10.53
N GLY A 151 -16.59 10.69 9.28
CA GLY A 151 -16.56 12.02 8.65
C GLY A 151 -17.88 12.35 7.95
#